data_AF-A0A813YS68-F1
#
_entry.id   AF-A0A813YS68-F1
#
_cell.length_a   1.000
_cell.length_b   1.000
_cell.length_c   1.000
_cell.angle_alpha   90.00
_cell.angle_beta   90.00
_cell.angle_gamma   90.00
#
_symmetry.space_group_name_H-M   'P 1'
#
loop_
_entity.id
_entity.type
_entity.pdbx_description
1 polymer ?
#
loop_
_entity_poly.entity_id
_entity_poly.type
_entity_poly.pdbx_seq_one_letter_code
_entity_poly.pdbx_strand_id
1 'polypeptide(L)'
;MSSQTVDIGSKSGKFKYILVQQGQKHLLRGDPNLEFHDKIFEKLKQDIGNNSSDELKVLGGGKVQVDFDKKQINVFGESQSYGAADHAKAKSLLQEKYPDFKISTGKPADSDDK
;
A
#
# COMPACT_ATOMS: atom_id res chain seq x y z
N MET A 1 -5.87 -16.93 -10.81
CA MET A 1 -5.07 -15.69 -10.86
C MET A 1 -4.25 -15.62 -9.59
N SER A 2 -2.93 -15.42 -9.70
CA SER A 2 -2.04 -15.40 -8.53
C SER A 2 -2.30 -14.14 -7.70
N SER A 3 -2.83 -14.29 -6.49
CA SER A 3 -2.99 -13.16 -5.55
C SER A 3 -1.61 -12.62 -5.18
N GLN A 4 -1.18 -11.53 -5.82
CA GLN A 4 0.08 -10.87 -5.48
C GLN A 4 0.00 -10.29 -4.07
N THR A 5 1.04 -10.49 -3.25
CA THR A 5 1.12 -9.94 -1.89
C THR A 5 1.12 -8.40 -1.91
N VAL A 6 1.84 -7.80 -2.85
CA VAL A 6 1.95 -6.34 -3.00
C VAL A 6 1.51 -5.92 -4.39
N ASP A 7 0.69 -4.87 -4.48
CA ASP A 7 0.39 -4.18 -5.73
C ASP A 7 0.22 -2.67 -5.45
N ILE A 8 1.05 -1.85 -6.09
CA ILE A 8 1.01 -0.38 -5.98
C ILE A 8 0.93 0.28 -7.36
N GLY A 9 0.53 -0.50 -8.39
CA GLY A 9 0.60 -0.08 -9.78
C GLY A 9 2.03 0.11 -10.31
N SER A 10 2.13 0.77 -11.47
CA SER A 10 3.38 0.97 -12.22
C SER A 10 3.69 2.45 -12.50
N LYS A 11 2.93 3.39 -11.93
CA LYS A 11 3.14 4.84 -12.12
C LYS A 11 3.86 5.44 -10.91
N SER A 12 4.92 6.20 -11.17
CA SER A 12 5.55 7.06 -10.17
C SER A 12 4.55 8.13 -9.71
N GLY A 13 4.69 8.59 -8.46
CA GLY A 13 3.81 9.59 -7.86
C GLY A 13 3.51 9.31 -6.39
N LYS A 14 2.64 10.13 -5.82
CA LYS A 14 2.19 10.04 -4.42
C LYS A 14 0.73 9.66 -4.36
N PHE A 15 0.41 8.54 -3.73
CA PHE A 15 -0.95 8.00 -3.68
C PHE A 15 -1.21 7.17 -2.43
N LYS A 16 -2.47 6.79 -2.21
CA LYS A 16 -2.92 6.08 -1.01
C LYS A 16 -2.64 4.59 -1.12
N TYR A 17 -2.44 3.96 0.03
CA TYR A 17 -2.34 2.51 0.16
C TYR A 17 -3.08 2.01 1.40
N ILE A 18 -3.50 0.75 1.38
CA ILE A 18 -4.05 -0.01 2.52
C ILE A 18 -3.19 -1.24 2.81
N LEU A 19 -3.12 -1.61 4.08
CA LEU A 19 -2.59 -2.89 4.55
C LEU A 19 -3.78 -3.77 4.96
N VAL A 20 -3.86 -4.98 4.42
CA VAL A 20 -5.00 -5.89 4.62
C VAL A 20 -4.49 -7.26 5.05
N GLN A 21 -5.13 -7.87 6.04
CA GLN A 21 -4.93 -9.27 6.38
C GLN A 21 -5.91 -10.15 5.61
N GLN A 22 -5.41 -11.23 5.00
CA GLN A 22 -6.19 -12.29 4.38
C GLN A 22 -5.73 -13.63 4.96
N GLY A 23 -6.49 -14.17 5.90
CA GLY A 23 -6.06 -15.35 6.68
C GLY A 23 -4.73 -15.07 7.40
N GLN A 24 -3.68 -15.81 7.04
CA GLN A 24 -2.32 -15.61 7.57
C GLN A 24 -1.45 -14.66 6.74
N LYS A 25 -1.93 -14.23 5.57
CA LYS A 25 -1.20 -13.37 4.64
C LYS A 25 -1.48 -11.90 4.91
N HIS A 26 -0.52 -11.06 4.54
CA HIS A 26 -0.68 -9.61 4.53
C HIS A 26 -0.60 -9.13 3.08
N LEU A 27 -1.56 -8.31 2.67
CA LEU A 27 -1.63 -7.71 1.36
C LEU A 27 -1.38 -6.21 1.48
N LEU A 28 -0.56 -5.66 0.59
CA LEU A 28 -0.39 -4.23 0.42
C LEU A 28 -0.98 -3.82 -0.91
N ARG A 29 -1.92 -2.87 -0.89
CA ARG A 29 -2.60 -2.36 -2.08
C ARG A 29 -2.54 -0.86 -2.15
N GLY A 30 -2.09 -0.31 -3.27
CA GLY A 30 -2.17 1.10 -3.61
C GLY A 30 -2.56 1.28 -5.06
N ASP A 31 -3.25 2.38 -5.37
CA ASP A 31 -3.63 2.72 -6.74
C ASP A 31 -3.48 4.23 -6.96
N PRO A 32 -2.64 4.67 -7.92
CA PRO A 32 -2.45 6.08 -8.21
C PRO A 32 -3.71 6.77 -8.76
N ASN A 33 -4.71 6.02 -9.22
CA ASN A 33 -5.94 6.56 -9.79
C ASN A 33 -7.11 6.54 -8.77
N LEU A 34 -6.91 6.01 -7.55
CA LEU A 34 -7.95 5.96 -6.53
C LEU A 34 -7.66 6.93 -5.38
N GLU A 35 -8.54 7.91 -5.23
CA GLU A 35 -8.36 8.97 -4.24
C GLU A 35 -8.73 8.56 -2.82
N PHE A 36 -9.34 7.38 -2.58
CA PHE A 36 -9.82 6.99 -1.24
C PHE A 36 -9.40 5.57 -0.88
N HIS A 37 -9.05 5.35 0.40
CA HIS A 37 -8.67 4.03 0.92
C HIS A 37 -9.80 3.00 0.75
N ASP A 38 -11.05 3.42 0.96
CA ASP A 38 -12.23 2.57 0.78
C ASP A 38 -12.37 2.06 -0.67
N LYS A 39 -12.05 2.91 -1.66
CA LYS A 39 -12.08 2.51 -3.08
C LYS A 39 -10.99 1.52 -3.43
N ILE A 40 -9.81 1.62 -2.81
CA ILE A 40 -8.75 0.63 -2.96
C ILE A 40 -9.21 -0.72 -2.37
N PHE A 41 -9.92 -0.70 -1.23
CA PHE A 41 -10.44 -1.91 -0.61
C PHE A 41 -11.58 -2.55 -1.44
N GLU A 42 -12.50 -1.75 -1.98
CA GLU A 42 -13.53 -2.22 -2.92
C GLU A 42 -12.90 -2.92 -4.14
N LYS A 43 -11.87 -2.30 -4.74
CA LYS A 43 -11.14 -2.89 -5.86
C LYS A 43 -10.46 -4.21 -5.46
N LEU A 44 -9.80 -4.26 -4.30
CA LEU A 44 -9.19 -5.50 -3.80
C LEU A 44 -10.21 -6.64 -3.67
N LYS A 45 -11.41 -6.35 -3.17
CA LYS A 45 -12.49 -7.35 -3.07
C LYS A 45 -12.90 -7.87 -4.45
N GLN A 46 -12.98 -6.98 -5.45
CA GLN A 46 -13.30 -7.37 -6.83
C GLN A 46 -12.19 -8.24 -7.44
N ASP A 47 -10.92 -7.88 -7.21
CA ASP A 47 -9.75 -8.61 -7.74
C ASP A 47 -9.61 -10.02 -7.15
N ILE A 48 -9.91 -10.19 -5.86
CA ILE A 48 -9.93 -11.50 -5.19
C ILE A 48 -11.16 -12.31 -5.60
N GLY A 49 -12.28 -11.62 -5.85
CA GLY A 49 -13.57 -12.23 -6.18
C GLY A 49 -14.19 -13.02 -5.02
N ASN A 50 -15.31 -13.68 -5.30
CA ASN A 50 -16.07 -14.45 -4.31
C ASN A 50 -15.47 -15.82 -3.97
N ASN A 51 -14.29 -16.14 -4.49
CA ASN A 51 -13.69 -17.48 -4.39
C ASN A 51 -12.74 -17.64 -3.20
N SER A 52 -12.48 -16.58 -2.44
CA SER A 52 -11.68 -16.66 -1.22
C SER A 52 -12.56 -16.94 -0.02
N SER A 53 -12.29 -18.05 0.69
CA SER A 53 -12.92 -18.33 1.99
C SER A 53 -12.34 -17.48 3.12
N ASP A 54 -11.14 -16.91 2.92
CA ASP A 54 -10.48 -16.06 3.91
C ASP A 54 -11.16 -14.68 4.00
N GLU A 55 -11.49 -14.27 5.22
CA GLU A 55 -11.95 -12.91 5.51
C GLU A 55 -10.83 -11.89 5.25
N LEU A 56 -11.23 -10.73 4.71
CA LEU A 56 -10.35 -9.59 4.50
C LEU A 56 -10.55 -8.56 5.61
N LYS A 57 -9.49 -8.30 6.38
CA LYS A 57 -9.48 -7.30 7.44
C LYS A 57 -8.52 -6.17 7.10
N VAL A 58 -9.01 -4.94 6.99
CA VAL A 58 -8.13 -3.77 6.82
C VAL A 58 -7.43 -3.48 8.15
N LEU A 59 -6.10 -3.47 8.13
CA LEU A 59 -5.24 -3.22 9.30
C LEU A 59 -4.81 -1.75 9.42
N GLY A 60 -5.20 -0.92 8.46
CA GLY A 60 -4.89 0.51 8.40
C GLY A 60 -4.52 0.94 6.98
N GLY A 61 -4.15 2.21 6.82
CA GLY A 61 -3.60 2.70 5.57
C GLY A 61 -2.61 3.84 5.73
N GLY A 62 -2.21 4.38 4.60
CA GLY A 62 -1.32 5.53 4.52
C GLY A 62 -1.17 6.00 3.08
N LYS A 63 0.00 6.56 2.79
CA LYS A 63 0.43 7.01 1.46
C LYS A 63 1.78 6.40 1.13
N VAL A 64 1.98 6.15 -0.16
CA VAL A 64 3.28 5.87 -0.74
C VAL A 64 3.67 7.01 -1.66
N GLN A 65 4.96 7.31 -1.74
CA GLN A 65 5.55 8.12 -2.79
C GLN A 65 6.55 7.24 -3.53
N VAL A 66 6.31 7.00 -4.82
CA VAL A 66 7.08 6.08 -5.65
C VAL A 66 7.77 6.87 -6.75
N ASP A 67 9.05 6.59 -6.94
CA ASP A 67 9.84 7.03 -8.08
C ASP A 67 10.52 5.77 -8.66
N PHE A 68 9.92 5.18 -9.70
CA PHE A 68 10.44 3.95 -10.32
C PHE A 68 11.78 4.18 -11.03
N ASP A 69 12.01 5.37 -11.58
CA ASP A 69 13.26 5.72 -12.27
C ASP A 69 14.42 5.80 -11.28
N LYS A 70 14.18 6.42 -10.10
CA LYS A 70 15.18 6.48 -9.02
C LYS A 70 15.20 5.27 -8.11
N LYS A 71 14.29 4.30 -8.32
CA LYS A 71 14.09 3.14 -7.45
C LYS A 71 13.89 3.53 -5.98
N GLN A 72 12.98 4.46 -5.71
CA GLN A 72 12.70 4.97 -4.37
C GLN A 72 11.23 4.83 -4.02
N ILE A 73 10.95 4.34 -2.81
CA ILE A 73 9.60 4.33 -2.23
C ILE A 73 9.66 4.89 -0.82
N ASN A 74 8.80 5.85 -0.51
CA ASN A 74 8.59 6.33 0.85
C ASN A 74 7.17 6.03 1.33
N VAL A 75 7.02 5.45 2.52
CA VAL A 75 5.74 5.09 3.14
C VAL A 75 5.44 6.02 4.33
N PHE A 76 4.26 6.63 4.38
CA PHE A 76 3.94 7.64 5.39
C PHE A 76 2.45 7.93 5.56
N GLY A 77 2.12 8.76 6.56
CA GLY A 77 0.77 9.25 6.81
C GLY A 77 -0.17 8.15 7.31
N GLU A 78 -1.47 8.38 7.16
CA GLU A 78 -2.51 7.49 7.66
C GLU A 78 -3.75 7.50 6.76
N SER A 79 -4.68 6.58 7.03
CA SER A 79 -6.02 6.59 6.47
C SER A 79 -7.00 7.31 7.39
N GLN A 80 -7.87 8.15 6.83
CA GLN A 80 -8.93 8.80 7.59
C GLN A 80 -9.98 7.80 8.10
N SER A 81 -10.30 6.78 7.30
CA SER A 81 -11.32 5.77 7.64
C SER A 81 -10.74 4.58 8.43
N TYR A 82 -9.46 4.25 8.23
CA TYR A 82 -8.84 3.05 8.81
C TYR A 82 -7.71 3.31 9.81
N GLY A 83 -7.34 4.57 10.05
CA GLY A 83 -6.17 4.93 10.84
C GLY A 83 -4.84 4.59 10.15
N ALA A 84 -3.75 4.73 10.90
CA ALA A 84 -2.40 4.43 10.42
C ALA A 84 -2.15 2.91 10.36
N ALA A 85 -1.61 2.43 9.24
CA ALA A 85 -1.06 1.07 9.15
C ALA A 85 0.29 0.97 9.87
N ASP A 86 0.71 -0.28 10.14
CA ASP A 86 2.11 -0.57 10.48
C ASP A 86 2.99 -0.35 9.23
N HIS A 87 3.63 0.83 9.17
CA HIS A 87 4.50 1.21 8.06
C HIS A 87 5.78 0.36 7.99
N ALA A 88 6.22 -0.23 9.10
CA ALA A 88 7.36 -1.15 9.09
C ALA A 88 6.99 -2.44 8.37
N LYS A 89 5.81 -2.99 8.65
CA LYS A 89 5.26 -4.15 7.92
C LYS A 89 5.07 -3.84 6.44
N ALA A 90 4.51 -2.67 6.12
CA ALA A 90 4.35 -2.22 4.74
C ALA A 90 5.69 -2.13 4.01
N LYS A 91 6.71 -1.55 4.65
CA LYS A 91 8.07 -1.48 4.13
C LYS A 91 8.66 -2.87 3.87
N SER A 92 8.53 -3.82 4.80
CA SER A 92 9.04 -5.19 4.60
C SER A 92 8.42 -5.85 3.36
N LEU A 93 7.10 -5.74 3.19
CA LEU A 93 6.42 -6.30 2.02
C LEU A 93 6.89 -5.64 0.71
N LEU A 94 7.09 -4.32 0.73
CA LEU A 94 7.64 -3.60 -0.42
C LEU A 94 9.08 -4.01 -0.73
N GLN A 95 9.91 -4.27 0.29
CA GLN A 95 11.29 -4.74 0.11
C GLN A 95 11.34 -6.15 -0.49
N GLU A 96 10.39 -7.03 -0.15
CA GLU A 96 10.27 -8.34 -0.79
C GLU A 96 9.93 -8.23 -2.28
N LYS A 97 9.04 -7.30 -2.67
CA LYS A 97 8.64 -7.11 -4.09
C LYS A 97 9.66 -6.28 -4.90
N TYR A 98 10.31 -5.31 -4.27
CA TYR A 98 11.24 -4.36 -4.90
C TYR A 98 12.58 -4.38 -4.17
N PRO A 99 13.35 -5.48 -4.26
CA PRO A 99 14.57 -5.69 -3.47
C PRO A 99 15.69 -4.70 -3.81
N ASP A 100 15.65 -4.10 -4.99
CA ASP A 100 16.60 -3.11 -5.49
C ASP A 100 16.17 -1.65 -5.23
N PHE A 101 15.04 -1.44 -4.55
CA PHE A 101 14.55 -0.10 -4.23
C PHE A 101 15.04 0.36 -2.86
N LYS A 102 15.37 1.64 -2.74
CA LYS A 102 15.55 2.30 -1.45
C LYS A 102 14.18 2.61 -0.86
N ILE A 103 13.83 1.92 0.23
CA ILE A 103 12.51 2.03 0.86
C ILE A 103 12.63 2.65 2.27
N SER A 104 11.95 3.79 2.48
CA SER A 104 11.93 4.54 3.74
C SER A 104 10.52 4.67 4.31
N THR A 105 10.46 5.01 5.60
CA THR A 105 9.22 5.33 6.32
C THR A 105 9.36 6.69 7.00
N GLY A 106 8.33 7.53 6.95
CA GLY A 106 8.32 8.84 7.63
C GLY A 106 8.01 10.02 6.70
N LYS A 107 7.97 11.24 7.26
CA LYS A 107 7.67 12.46 6.48
C LYS A 107 8.59 12.55 5.24
N PRO A 108 8.04 12.81 4.04
CA PRO A 108 8.87 13.05 2.86
C PRO A 108 9.76 14.28 3.10
N ALA A 109 11.01 14.23 2.63
CA ALA A 109 12.02 15.27 2.90
C ALA A 109 11.64 16.68 2.40
N ASP A 110 10.65 16.78 1.51
CA ASP A 110 10.20 18.00 0.84
C ASP A 110 8.88 18.56 1.41
N SER A 111 8.45 18.12 2.59
CA SER A 111 7.33 18.79 3.27
C SER A 111 7.86 20.01 4.03
N ASP A 112 8.02 21.13 3.33
CA ASP A 112 7.97 22.46 3.94
C ASP A 112 6.62 22.56 4.69
N ASP A 113 6.71 22.47 6.01
CA ASP A 113 5.64 22.81 6.95
C ASP A 113 5.29 24.29 6.67
N LYS A 114 4.10 24.53 6.11
CA LYS A 114 3.53 25.87 5.97
C LYS A 114 2.51 26.10 7.07
#